data_AF-A0A5J5Q5W1-F1
#
_entry.id   AF-A0A5J5Q5W1-F1
#
_cell.length_a   1.000
_cell.length_b   1.000
_cell.length_c   1.000
_cell.angle_alpha   90.00
_cell.angle_beta   90.00
_cell.angle_gamma   90.00
#
_symmetry.space_group_name_H-M   'P 1'
#
loop_
_entity.id
_entity.type
_entity.pdbx_description
1 polymer ?
#
loop_
_entity_poly.entity_id
_entity_poly.type
_entity_poly.pdbx_seq_one_letter_code
_entity_poly.pdbx_strand_id
1 'polypeptide(L)'
;MSFVESNLALGLLPNQNLEILLDRNYRVSFLVATPWFKTKSDYVKKPIPEIGFQGIWSQLFEPEARGATLNFVAYGGKMDEIPESAVAFPHQKGNLYKISYKIRWREEDNVNSER
;
A
#
# COMPACT_ATOMS: atom_id res chain seq x y z
N MET A 1 -6.32 -19.09 -14.64
CA MET A 1 -7.06 -18.71 -13.43
C MET A 1 -8.24 -17.86 -13.86
N SER A 2 -9.45 -18.25 -13.49
CA SER A 2 -10.66 -17.46 -13.75
C SER A 2 -10.72 -16.24 -12.84
N PHE A 3 -11.58 -15.26 -13.17
CA PHE A 3 -11.78 -14.09 -12.31
C PHE A 3 -12.22 -14.48 -10.89
N VAL A 4 -13.10 -15.48 -10.77
CA VAL A 4 -13.60 -15.97 -9.47
C VAL A 4 -12.48 -16.60 -8.64
N GLU A 5 -11.66 -17.45 -9.27
CA GLU A 5 -10.49 -18.06 -8.61
C GLU A 5 -9.48 -17.00 -8.16
N SER A 6 -9.24 -15.96 -8.97
CA SER A 6 -8.35 -14.84 -8.61
C SER A 6 -8.85 -14.08 -7.37
N ASN A 7 -10.15 -13.86 -7.25
CA ASN A 7 -10.74 -13.19 -6.08
C ASN A 7 -10.59 -14.03 -4.81
N LEU A 8 -10.84 -15.34 -4.88
CA LEU A 8 -10.62 -16.26 -3.76
C LEU A 8 -9.14 -16.28 -3.33
N ALA A 9 -8.23 -16.34 -4.30
CA ALA A 9 -6.79 -16.32 -4.02
C ALA A 9 -6.35 -15.01 -3.35
N LEU A 10 -6.79 -13.87 -3.88
CA LEU A 10 -6.50 -12.53 -3.31
C LEU A 10 -7.06 -12.37 -1.90
N GLY A 11 -8.24 -12.94 -1.63
CA GLY A 11 -8.85 -12.95 -0.30
C GLY A 11 -8.14 -13.86 0.71
N LEU A 12 -7.12 -14.62 0.29
CA LEU A 12 -6.49 -15.70 1.07
C LEU A 12 -7.51 -16.78 1.48
N LEU A 13 -8.43 -17.09 0.57
CA LEU A 13 -9.49 -18.08 0.73
C LEU A 13 -9.36 -19.23 -0.28
N PRO A 14 -8.15 -19.83 -0.46
CA PRO A 14 -8.03 -20.97 -1.36
C PRO A 14 -8.93 -22.09 -0.85
N ASN A 15 -9.65 -22.72 -1.78
CA ASN A 15 -10.53 -23.88 -1.53
C ASN A 15 -11.78 -23.60 -0.67
N GLN A 16 -12.21 -22.35 -0.54
CA GLN A 16 -13.51 -22.01 0.06
C GLN A 16 -14.65 -22.18 -0.95
N ASN A 17 -15.86 -22.43 -0.44
CA ASN A 17 -17.07 -22.47 -1.26
C ASN A 17 -17.34 -21.06 -1.85
N LEU A 18 -17.76 -20.98 -3.11
CA LEU A 18 -18.07 -19.73 -3.82
C LEU A 18 -19.08 -18.84 -3.08
N GLU A 19 -20.00 -19.42 -2.32
CA GLU A 19 -20.99 -18.70 -1.50
C GLU A 19 -20.33 -17.73 -0.51
N ILE A 20 -19.06 -17.96 -0.13
CA ILE A 20 -18.30 -17.05 0.73
C ILE A 20 -18.11 -15.66 0.12
N LEU A 21 -18.14 -15.54 -1.22
CA LEU A 21 -18.05 -14.26 -1.92
C LEU A 21 -19.34 -13.44 -1.81
N LEU A 22 -20.46 -14.06 -1.43
CA LEU A 22 -21.74 -13.38 -1.22
C LEU A 22 -21.91 -12.86 0.20
N ASP A 23 -21.14 -13.38 1.16
CA ASP A 23 -21.19 -12.97 2.56
C ASP A 23 -20.44 -11.64 2.77
N ARG A 24 -21.19 -10.56 2.93
CA ARG A 24 -20.67 -9.22 3.23
C ARG A 24 -20.12 -9.06 4.65
N ASN A 25 -20.46 -9.99 5.54
CA ASN A 25 -19.96 -10.05 6.91
C ASN A 25 -18.77 -10.98 7.04
N TYR A 26 -18.41 -11.70 5.96
CA TYR A 26 -17.24 -12.55 5.95
C TYR A 26 -15.99 -11.70 6.15
N ARG A 27 -15.33 -11.97 7.27
CA ARG A 27 -14.32 -11.12 7.84
C ARG A 27 -13.10 -12.00 8.02
N VAL A 28 -12.20 -12.00 7.03
CA VAL A 28 -10.95 -12.76 7.07
C VAL A 28 -10.23 -12.34 8.35
N SER A 29 -10.06 -13.24 9.33
CA SER A 29 -9.62 -12.85 10.68
C SER A 29 -8.26 -12.11 10.68
N PHE A 30 -7.42 -12.37 9.67
CA PHE A 30 -6.19 -11.62 9.42
C PHE A 30 -6.42 -10.15 9.00
N LEU A 31 -7.49 -9.86 8.26
CA LEU A 31 -7.92 -8.51 7.84
C LEU A 31 -8.82 -7.81 8.88
N VAL A 32 -9.41 -8.53 9.83
CA VAL A 32 -10.18 -7.92 10.95
C VAL A 32 -9.25 -7.44 12.04
N ALA A 33 -8.14 -8.13 12.26
CA ALA A 33 -7.09 -7.70 13.17
C ALA A 33 -6.20 -6.60 12.57
N THR A 34 -6.37 -6.23 11.29
CA THR A 34 -5.59 -5.13 10.72
C THR A 34 -6.07 -3.80 11.29
N PRO A 35 -5.17 -3.00 11.88
CA PRO A 35 -5.51 -1.66 12.34
C PRO A 35 -6.03 -0.82 11.17
N TRP A 36 -6.86 0.18 11.47
CA TRP A 36 -7.25 1.23 10.53
C TRP A 36 -6.00 1.78 9.86
N PHE A 37 -6.10 2.14 8.58
CA PHE A 37 -4.94 2.65 7.88
C PHE A 37 -5.28 3.74 6.88
N LYS A 38 -4.29 4.62 6.68
CA LYS A 38 -4.26 5.58 5.59
C LYS A 38 -3.01 5.31 4.78
N THR A 39 -3.13 5.37 3.46
CA THR A 39 -1.99 5.27 2.56
C THR A 39 -2.07 6.37 1.52
N LYS A 40 -0.92 6.92 1.18
CA LYS A 40 -0.70 7.77 0.02
C LYS A 40 0.56 7.27 -0.70
N SER A 41 0.73 7.69 -1.95
CA SER A 41 1.87 7.28 -2.75
C SER A 41 2.25 8.34 -3.75
N ASP A 42 3.53 8.41 -4.06
CA ASP A 42 4.13 9.33 -5.03
C ASP A 42 5.05 8.57 -5.98
N TYR A 43 5.33 9.17 -7.14
CA TYR A 43 6.27 8.63 -8.14
C TYR A 43 7.52 9.48 -8.18
N VAL A 44 8.67 8.85 -7.96
CA VAL A 44 9.95 9.54 -7.84
C VAL A 44 10.69 9.45 -9.16
N LYS A 45 10.95 10.59 -9.81
CA LYS A 45 11.71 10.69 -11.07
C LYS A 45 13.18 11.06 -10.88
N LYS A 46 13.52 11.66 -9.74
CA LYS A 46 14.89 12.05 -9.36
C LYS A 46 15.18 11.54 -7.95
N PRO A 47 16.41 11.07 -7.65
CA PRO A 47 16.73 10.58 -6.31
C PRO A 47 16.43 11.64 -5.24
N ILE A 48 15.79 11.21 -4.15
CA ILE A 48 15.60 12.05 -2.97
C ILE A 48 16.99 12.32 -2.37
N PRO A 49 17.37 13.59 -2.11
CA PRO A 49 18.66 13.91 -1.51
C PRO A 49 18.73 13.39 -0.08
N GLU A 50 19.94 13.20 0.45
CA GLU A 50 20.17 12.65 1.79
C GLU A 50 19.41 13.44 2.87
N ILE A 51 19.44 14.78 2.81
CA ILE A 51 18.72 15.65 3.74
C ILE A 51 17.20 15.42 3.72
N GLY A 52 16.65 15.04 2.57
CA GLY A 52 15.24 14.67 2.45
C GLY A 52 14.93 13.37 3.19
N PHE A 53 15.81 12.37 3.06
CA PHE A 53 15.67 11.12 3.81
C PHE A 53 15.86 11.30 5.32
N GLN A 54 16.77 12.17 5.75
CA GLN A 54 16.95 12.50 7.18
C GLN A 54 15.66 13.08 7.78
N GLY A 55 14.98 13.99 7.07
CA GLY A 55 13.70 14.55 7.51
C GLY A 55 12.56 13.51 7.53
N ILE A 56 12.55 12.57 6.58
CA ILE A 56 11.61 11.44 6.62
C ILE A 56 11.90 10.55 7.83
N TRP A 57 13.18 10.24 8.09
CA TRP A 57 13.59 9.41 9.22
C TRP A 57 13.18 10.01 10.56
N SER A 58 13.38 11.32 10.75
CA SER A 58 12.98 11.98 11.99
C SER A 58 11.48 11.85 12.25
N GLN A 59 10.64 11.99 11.22
CA GLN A 59 9.19 11.81 11.33
C GLN A 59 8.80 10.37 11.66
N LEU A 60 9.50 9.36 11.13
CA LEU A 60 9.21 7.95 11.44
C LEU A 60 9.54 7.56 12.88
N PHE A 61 10.41 8.32 13.55
CA PHE A 61 10.75 8.08 14.96
C PHE A 61 9.80 8.79 15.94
N GLU A 62 8.86 9.59 15.45
CA GLU A 62 7.82 10.20 16.30
C GLU A 62 6.88 9.11 16.86
N PRO A 63 6.40 9.23 18.11
CA PRO A 63 5.49 8.26 18.71
C PRO A 63 4.23 7.98 17.87
N GLU A 64 3.71 9.01 17.22
CA GLU A 64 2.53 8.98 16.34
C GLU A 64 2.78 8.15 15.08
N ALA A 65 4.05 8.03 14.66
CA ALA A 65 4.47 7.25 13.51
C ALA A 65 4.80 5.79 13.85
N ARG A 66 4.50 5.30 15.07
CA ARG A 66 4.79 3.92 15.51
C ARG A 66 4.25 2.83 14.57
N GLY A 67 3.13 3.10 13.90
CA GLY A 67 2.52 2.19 12.91
C GLY A 67 2.89 2.49 11.45
N ALA A 68 3.83 3.41 11.21
CA ALA A 68 4.19 3.88 9.88
C ALA A 68 5.02 2.85 9.12
N THR A 69 4.86 2.82 7.80
CA THR A 69 5.67 2.00 6.91
C THR A 69 5.88 2.75 5.60
N LEU A 70 7.12 2.75 5.12
CA LEU A 70 7.49 3.21 3.79
C LEU A 70 7.80 2.01 2.91
N ASN A 71 7.19 1.94 1.73
CA ASN A 71 7.48 0.91 0.74
C ASN A 71 7.97 1.56 -0.54
N PHE A 72 9.05 1.02 -1.08
CA PHE A 72 9.66 1.44 -2.33
C PHE A 72 9.47 0.32 -3.35
N VAL A 73 8.75 0.61 -4.43
CA VAL A 73 8.55 -0.33 -5.54
C VAL A 73 9.39 0.18 -6.69
N ALA A 74 10.41 -0.56 -7.09
CA ALA A 74 11.31 -0.19 -8.18
C ALA A 74 10.54 -0.11 -9.51
N TYR A 75 10.79 0.95 -10.28
CA TYR A 75 10.29 1.14 -11.64
C TYR A 75 11.46 1.06 -12.63
N GLY A 76 11.15 0.73 -13.88
CA GLY A 76 12.14 0.43 -14.91
C GLY A 76 11.85 -0.91 -15.60
N GLY A 77 12.84 -1.44 -16.30
CA GLY A 77 12.72 -2.73 -16.99
C GLY A 77 11.52 -2.74 -17.93
N LYS A 78 10.61 -3.71 -17.76
CA LYS A 78 9.42 -3.81 -18.61
C LYS A 78 8.52 -2.57 -18.58
N MET A 79 8.48 -1.85 -17.45
CA MET A 79 7.69 -0.63 -17.31
C MET A 79 8.24 0.53 -18.15
N ASP A 80 9.54 0.53 -18.49
CA ASP A 80 10.13 1.56 -19.37
C ASP A 80 9.86 1.31 -20.87
N GLU A 81 9.48 0.09 -21.22
CA GLU A 81 9.18 -0.31 -22.60
C GLU A 81 7.75 0.06 -23.01
N ILE A 82 6.85 0.29 -22.04
CA ILE A 82 5.44 0.60 -22.30
C ILE A 82 5.29 2.11 -22.54
N PRO A 83 4.79 2.57 -23.71
CA PRO A 83 4.48 3.98 -23.92
C PRO A 83 3.44 4.49 -22.92
N GLU A 84 3.60 5.71 -22.41
CA GLU A 84 2.66 6.29 -21.42
C GLU A 84 1.21 6.35 -21.93
N SER A 85 1.02 6.46 -23.25
CA SER A 85 -0.30 6.48 -23.91
C SER A 85 -0.86 5.10 -24.25
N ALA A 86 -0.08 4.02 -24.10
CA ALA A 86 -0.52 2.68 -24.50
C ALA A 86 -1.61 2.12 -23.58
N VAL A 87 -1.65 2.57 -22.33
CA VAL A 87 -2.64 2.16 -21.32
C VAL A 87 -3.04 3.36 -20.46
N ALA A 88 -4.19 3.29 -19.80
CA ALA A 88 -4.69 4.36 -18.94
C ALA A 88 -3.78 4.66 -17.73
N PHE A 89 -2.85 3.78 -17.39
CA PHE A 89 -1.85 3.99 -16.34
C PHE A 89 -0.59 4.68 -16.91
N PRO A 90 -0.40 6.00 -16.66
CA PRO A 90 0.59 6.80 -17.38
C PRO A 90 1.99 6.74 -16.76
N HIS A 91 2.13 6.21 -15.53
CA HIS A 91 3.39 6.22 -14.81
C HIS A 91 4.30 5.08 -15.30
N GLN A 92 4.85 5.24 -16.49
CA GLN A 92 5.74 4.28 -17.14
C GLN A 92 7.19 4.78 -17.08
N LYS A 93 7.80 5.00 -18.23
CA LYS A 93 9.19 5.41 -18.40
C LYS A 93 9.57 6.68 -17.63
N GLY A 94 10.74 6.65 -16.99
CA GLY A 94 11.33 7.81 -16.32
C GLY A 94 10.92 7.99 -14.86
N ASN A 95 10.17 7.05 -14.28
CA ASN A 95 10.01 6.91 -12.84
C ASN A 95 11.05 5.92 -12.32
N LEU A 96 11.78 6.28 -11.26
CA LEU A 96 12.77 5.41 -10.61
C LEU A 96 12.09 4.40 -9.68
N TYR A 97 11.09 4.86 -8.93
CA TYR A 97 10.27 4.03 -8.06
C TYR A 97 8.97 4.73 -7.70
N LYS A 98 7.98 3.92 -7.31
CA LYS A 98 6.82 4.40 -6.55
C LYS A 98 7.14 4.27 -5.08
N ILE A 99 6.94 5.36 -4.33
CA ILE A 99 7.01 5.36 -2.87
C ILE A 99 5.59 5.36 -2.33
N SER A 100 5.32 4.54 -1.31
CA SER A 100 4.05 4.59 -0.58
C SER A 100 4.29 4.64 0.91
N TYR A 101 3.59 5.53 1.59
CA TYR A 101 3.65 5.73 3.03
C TYR A 101 2.28 5.39 3.60
N LYS A 102 2.31 4.46 4.54
CA LYS A 102 1.14 3.91 5.21
C LYS A 102 1.30 4.14 6.70
N ILE A 103 0.27 4.66 7.34
CA ILE A 103 0.15 4.68 8.80
C ILE A 103 -1.00 3.77 9.19
N ARG A 104 -0.77 2.94 10.22
CA ARG A 104 -1.77 2.08 10.81
C ARG A 104 -2.00 2.45 12.27
N TRP A 105 -3.24 2.41 12.74
CA TRP A 105 -3.60 2.70 14.13
C TRP A 105 -4.83 1.88 14.56
N ARG A 106 -4.94 1.60 15.85
CA ARG A 106 -6.15 1.02 16.46
C ARG A 106 -7.08 2.13 16.93
N GLU A 107 -8.34 1.80 17.18
CA GLU A 107 -9.33 2.77 17.68
C GLU A 107 -8.88 3.40 19.02
N GLU A 108 -8.24 2.62 19.88
CA GLU A 108 -7.65 3.05 21.16
C GLU A 108 -6.55 4.12 20.99
N ASP A 109 -5.81 4.09 19.88
CA ASP A 109 -4.73 5.05 19.60
C ASP A 109 -5.28 6.43 19.21
N ASN A 110 -6.55 6.50 18.77
CA ASN A 110 -7.20 7.73 18.30
C ASN A 110 -7.57 8.68 19.46
N VAL A 111 -7.56 8.20 20.71
CA VAL A 111 -7.86 9.01 21.90
C VAL A 111 -6.71 9.96 22.27
N ASN A 112 -5.51 9.71 21.76
CA ASN A 112 -4.30 10.50 22.08
C ASN A 112 -4.01 11.62 21.08
N SER A 113 -4.79 11.78 19.99
CA SER A 113 -4.50 12.78 18.96
C SER A 113 -4.96 14.21 19.30
N GLU A 114 -5.59 14.43 20.45
CA GLU A 114 -6.11 15.74 20.88
C GLU A 114 -5.33 16.36 22.06
N ARG A 115 -4.14 15.86 22.41
CA ARG A 115 -3.29 16.43 23.47
C ARG A 115 -2.09 17.19 22.95
#